data_AF-A0A9D1IM42-F1
#
_entry.id   AF-A0A9D1IM42-F1
#
_cell.length_a   1.000
_cell.length_b   1.000
_cell.length_c   1.000
_cell.angle_alpha   90.00
_cell.angle_beta   90.00
_cell.angle_gamma   90.00
#
_symmetry.space_group_name_H-M   'P 1'
#
loop_
_entity.id
_entity.type
_entity.pdbx_description
1 polymer ?
#
loop_
_entity_poly.entity_id
_entity_poly.type
_entity_poly.pdbx_seq_one_letter_code
_entity_poly.pdbx_strand_id
1 'polypeptide(L)'
;MKLISDSEFIQLSAQMKERIESIHSKTNQLKERFDSLSSVWKGDDATSVLNAFNRCYPYIDTFYNVMLLYHYYLSHYDIIFKQIEEKLGTRLNITR
;
A
#
# COMPACT_ATOMS: atom_id res chain seq x y z
N MET A 1 16.92 -12.41 -18.37
CA MET A 1 15.99 -11.95 -17.33
C MET A 1 16.08 -12.97 -16.19
N LYS A 2 16.48 -12.56 -14.97
CA LYS A 2 16.65 -13.49 -13.85
C LYS A 2 15.28 -13.72 -13.22
N LEU A 3 14.83 -14.97 -13.17
CA LEU A 3 13.61 -15.35 -12.45
C LEU A 3 13.91 -15.29 -10.94
N ILE A 4 13.02 -14.66 -10.18
CA ILE A 4 13.05 -14.60 -8.72
C ILE A 4 12.40 -15.86 -8.17
N SER A 5 13.01 -16.46 -7.15
CA SER A 5 12.44 -17.64 -6.48
C SER A 5 11.23 -17.28 -5.64
N ASP A 6 10.36 -18.25 -5.36
CA ASP A 6 9.18 -18.07 -4.51
C ASP A 6 9.53 -17.51 -3.13
N SER A 7 10.64 -17.97 -2.54
CA SER A 7 11.13 -17.45 -1.27
C SER A 7 11.61 -16.01 -1.36
N GLU A 8 12.28 -15.62 -2.45
CA GLU A 8 12.68 -14.23 -2.69
C GLU A 8 11.45 -13.34 -2.89
N PHE A 9 10.44 -13.83 -3.60
CA PHE A 9 9.19 -13.12 -3.83
C PHE A 9 8.40 -12.88 -2.53
N ILE A 10 8.26 -13.90 -1.68
CA ILE A 10 7.60 -13.78 -0.37
C ILE A 10 8.35 -12.78 0.52
N GLN A 11 9.68 -12.85 0.56
CA GLN A 11 10.50 -11.91 1.33
C GLN A 11 10.34 -10.47 0.83
N LEU A 12 10.37 -10.24 -0.48
CA LEU A 12 10.17 -8.91 -1.07
C LEU A 12 8.76 -8.38 -0.76
N SER A 13 7.74 -9.24 -0.82
CA SER A 13 6.36 -8.89 -0.48
C SER A 13 6.21 -8.49 1.00
N ALA A 14 6.86 -9.21 1.91
CA ALA A 14 6.86 -8.90 3.34
C ALA A 14 7.59 -7.57 3.63
N GLN A 15 8.77 -7.36 3.04
CA GLN A 15 9.53 -6.11 3.18
C GLN A 15 8.75 -4.90 2.62
N MET A 16 8.02 -5.09 1.51
CA MET A 16 7.18 -4.07 0.93
C MET A 16 6.01 -3.70 1.84
N LYS A 17 5.39 -4.69 2.51
CA LYS A 17 4.35 -4.45 3.52
C LYS A 17 4.89 -3.64 4.71
N GLU A 18 6.02 -4.05 5.30
CA GLU A 18 6.61 -3.31 6.42
C GLU A 18 6.91 -1.85 6.05
N ARG A 19 7.43 -1.63 4.84
CA ARG A 19 7.70 -0.29 4.32
C ARG A 19 6.43 0.53 4.13
N ILE A 20 5.37 -0.06 3.57
CA ILE A 20 4.12 0.68 3.35
C ILE A 20 3.44 1.05 4.67
N GLU A 21 3.46 0.15 5.65
CA GLU A 21 2.95 0.42 7.00
C GLU A 21 3.76 1.52 7.69
N SER A 22 5.09 1.51 7.54
CA SER A 22 5.95 2.59 8.07
C SER A 22 5.65 3.95 7.43
N ILE A 23 5.44 4.00 6.11
CA ILE A 23 5.08 5.22 5.38
C ILE A 23 3.71 5.74 5.84
N HIS A 24 2.71 4.86 5.94
CA HIS A 24 1.37 5.22 6.37
C HIS A 24 1.37 5.75 7.80
N SER A 25 2.05 5.07 8.71
CA SER A 25 2.22 5.52 10.11
C SER A 25 2.84 6.92 10.19
N LYS A 26 3.94 7.18 9.48
CA LYS A 26 4.59 8.50 9.45
C LYS A 26 3.69 9.58 8.84
N THR A 27 2.90 9.21 7.83
CA THR A 27 1.95 10.14 7.19
C THR A 27 0.82 10.50 8.14
N ASN A 28 0.30 9.54 8.92
CA ASN A 28 -0.72 9.80 9.93
C ASN A 28 -0.17 10.73 11.03
N GLN A 29 1.06 10.48 11.51
CA GLN A 29 1.73 11.38 12.46
C GLN A 29 1.91 12.80 11.90
N LEU A 30 2.24 12.91 10.61
CA LEU A 30 2.33 14.20 9.94
C LEU A 30 0.96 14.89 9.90
N LYS A 31 -0.11 14.15 9.59
CA LYS A 31 -1.47 14.68 9.59
C LYS A 31 -1.90 15.15 10.97
N GLU A 32 -1.67 14.39 12.02
CA GLU A 32 -1.99 14.80 13.39
C GLU A 32 -1.30 16.11 13.77
N ARG A 33 0.00 16.23 13.45
CA ARG A 33 0.76 17.46 13.66
C ARG A 33 0.18 18.62 12.85
N PHE A 34 -0.14 18.36 11.59
CA PHE A 34 -0.68 19.37 10.69
C PHE A 34 -2.06 19.86 11.15
N ASP A 35 -2.94 18.96 11.55
CA ASP A 35 -4.27 19.27 12.10
C ASP A 35 -4.13 20.12 13.38
N SER A 36 -3.18 19.78 14.26
CA SER A 36 -2.90 20.58 15.46
C SER A 36 -2.47 22.02 15.13
N LEU A 37 -1.61 22.19 14.12
CA LEU A 37 -1.09 23.50 13.69
C LEU A 37 -2.15 24.32 12.96
N SER A 38 -3.04 23.69 12.20
CA SER A 38 -4.10 24.37 11.42
C SER A 38 -5.04 25.21 12.30
N SER A 39 -5.18 24.85 13.57
CA SER A 39 -6.02 25.58 14.52
C SER A 39 -5.47 26.98 14.85
N VAL A 40 -4.14 27.11 14.90
CA VAL A 40 -3.42 28.33 15.30
C VAL A 40 -2.77 29.07 14.12
N TRP A 41 -2.54 28.39 13.00
CA TRP A 41 -1.94 28.98 11.82
C TRP A 41 -2.99 29.70 10.97
N LYS A 42 -2.85 31.02 10.79
CA LYS A 42 -3.80 31.89 10.07
C LYS A 42 -3.10 32.65 8.94
N GLY A 43 -3.89 33.16 7.99
CA GLY A 43 -3.44 33.90 6.82
C GLY A 43 -3.50 33.08 5.53
N ASP A 44 -3.34 33.76 4.40
CA ASP A 44 -3.53 33.17 3.07
C ASP A 44 -2.53 32.03 2.77
N ASP A 45 -1.31 32.14 3.30
CA ASP A 45 -0.30 31.08 3.21
C ASP A 45 -0.72 29.82 3.97
N ALA A 46 -1.30 29.99 5.17
CA ALA A 46 -1.81 28.87 5.97
C ALA A 46 -2.95 28.14 5.24
N THR A 47 -3.86 28.90 4.63
CA THR A 47 -4.95 28.35 3.82
C THR A 47 -4.42 27.61 2.60
N SER A 48 -3.41 28.16 1.92
CA SER A 48 -2.80 27.54 0.73
C SER A 48 -2.12 26.21 1.06
N VAL A 49 -1.36 26.16 2.16
CA VAL A 49 -0.70 24.92 2.60
C VAL A 49 -1.72 23.91 3.14
N LEU A 50 -2.75 24.33 3.87
CA LEU A 50 -3.85 23.45 4.30
C LEU A 50 -4.57 22.82 3.11
N ASN A 51 -4.85 23.62 2.07
CA ASN A 51 -5.47 23.12 0.85
C ASN A 51 -4.56 22.13 0.12
N ALA A 52 -3.26 22.42 0.01
CA ALA A 52 -2.29 21.51 -0.59
C ALA A 52 -2.21 20.18 0.19
N PHE A 53 -2.11 20.26 1.52
CA PHE A 53 -2.06 19.08 2.38
C PHE A 53 -3.33 18.23 2.26
N ASN A 54 -4.51 18.85 2.35
CA ASN A 54 -5.79 18.16 2.23
C ASN A 54 -6.02 17.55 0.84
N ARG A 55 -5.41 18.11 -0.21
CA ARG A 55 -5.41 17.52 -1.55
C ARG A 55 -4.45 16.33 -1.65
N CYS A 56 -3.27 16.42 -1.06
CA CYS A 56 -2.24 15.38 -1.19
C CYS A 56 -2.49 14.17 -0.29
N TYR A 57 -2.94 14.38 0.95
CA TYR A 57 -3.09 13.32 1.95
C TYR A 57 -3.95 12.14 1.49
N PRO A 58 -5.12 12.33 0.85
CA PRO A 58 -5.94 11.22 0.37
C PRO A 58 -5.24 10.30 -0.65
N TYR A 59 -4.29 10.83 -1.43
CA TYR A 59 -3.52 10.00 -2.37
C TYR A 59 -2.57 9.05 -1.64
N ILE A 60 -2.04 9.45 -0.48
CA ILE A 60 -1.17 8.59 0.32
C ILE A 60 -1.98 7.43 0.91
N ASP A 61 -3.20 7.71 1.40
CA ASP A 61 -4.10 6.67 1.90
C ASP A 61 -4.56 5.73 0.78
N THR A 62 -4.88 6.27 -0.39
CA THR A 62 -5.19 5.47 -1.58
C THR A 62 -4.03 4.58 -1.97
N PHE A 63 -2.81 5.12 -2.01
CA PHE A 63 -1.59 4.36 -2.31
C PHE A 63 -1.36 3.24 -1.29
N TYR A 64 -1.53 3.52 0.00
CA TYR A 64 -1.44 2.52 1.06
C TYR A 64 -2.44 1.37 0.84
N ASN A 65 -3.71 1.68 0.56
CA ASN A 65 -4.74 0.68 0.32
C ASN A 65 -4.46 -0.18 -0.92
N VAL A 66 -3.99 0.43 -2.02
CA VAL A 66 -3.59 -0.30 -3.24
C VAL A 66 -2.42 -1.23 -2.96
N MET A 67 -1.44 -0.79 -2.19
CA MET A 67 -0.25 -1.59 -1.85
C MET A 67 -0.58 -2.74 -0.89
N LEU A 68 -1.51 -2.54 0.04
CA LEU A 68 -2.04 -3.63 0.87
C LEU A 68 -2.79 -4.68 0.04
N LEU A 69 -3.63 -4.23 -0.90
CA LEU A 69 -4.34 -5.12 -1.80
C LEU A 69 -3.36 -5.93 -2.67
N TYR A 70 -2.34 -5.26 -3.20
CA TYR A 70 -1.27 -5.91 -3.95
C TYR A 70 -0.55 -6.97 -3.10
N HIS A 71 -0.13 -6.62 -1.87
CA HIS A 71 0.47 -7.59 -0.94
C HIS A 71 -0.46 -8.77 -0.62
N TYR A 72 -1.76 -8.53 -0.46
CA TYR A 72 -2.76 -9.58 -0.24
C TYR A 72 -2.78 -10.56 -1.42
N TYR A 73 -2.86 -10.06 -2.66
CA TYR A 73 -2.80 -10.92 -3.84
C TYR A 73 -1.50 -11.71 -3.95
N LEU A 74 -0.35 -11.10 -3.62
CA LEU A 74 0.93 -11.80 -3.65
C LEU A 74 1.03 -12.91 -2.61
N SER A 75 0.55 -12.65 -1.38
CA SER A 75 0.60 -13.60 -0.27
C SER A 75 -0.41 -14.74 -0.40
N HIS A 76 -1.50 -14.54 -1.15
CA HIS A 76 -2.56 -15.52 -1.35
C HIS A 76 -2.58 -16.11 -2.77
N TYR A 77 -1.56 -15.82 -3.59
CA TYR A 77 -1.49 -16.27 -4.98
C TYR A 77 -1.71 -17.79 -5.10
N ASP A 78 -0.99 -18.59 -4.31
CA ASP A 78 -1.07 -20.05 -4.38
C ASP A 78 -2.46 -20.57 -3.94
N ILE A 79 -3.09 -19.91 -2.96
CA ILE A 79 -4.44 -20.25 -2.48
C ILE A 79 -5.49 -19.92 -3.55
N ILE A 80 -5.40 -18.71 -4.14
CA ILE A 80 -6.32 -18.25 -5.19
C ILE A 80 -6.20 -19.16 -6.41
N PHE A 81 -4.97 -19.48 -6.84
CA PHE A 81 -4.75 -20.38 -7.97
C PHE A 81 -5.28 -21.79 -7.69
N LYS A 82 -4.99 -22.35 -6.51
CA LYS A 82 -5.52 -23.65 -6.13
C LYS A 82 -7.06 -23.68 -6.16
N GLN A 83 -7.73 -22.64 -5.67
CA GLN A 83 -9.19 -22.55 -5.75
C GLN A 83 -9.71 -22.44 -7.19
N ILE A 84 -8.98 -21.77 -8.08
CA ILE A 84 -9.33 -21.70 -9.50
C ILE A 84 -9.14 -23.07 -10.17
N GLU A 85 -8.03 -23.76 -9.91
CA GLU A 85 -7.78 -25.11 -10.42
C GLU A 85 -8.84 -26.11 -9.95
N GLU A 86 -9.23 -26.05 -8.67
CA GLU A 86 -10.29 -26.88 -8.09
C GLU A 86 -11.64 -26.63 -8.78
N LYS A 87 -11.98 -25.36 -9.09
CA LYS A 87 -13.21 -25.01 -9.80
C LYS A 87 -13.19 -25.41 -11.29
N LEU A 88 -12.03 -25.32 -11.94
CA LEU A 88 -11.88 -25.65 -13.36
C LEU A 88 -11.67 -27.15 -13.59
N GLY A 89 -11.37 -27.93 -12.54
CA GLY A 89 -11.00 -29.34 -12.65
C GLY A 89 -9.72 -29.57 -13.47
N THR A 90 -8.92 -28.53 -13.69
CA THR A 90 -7.73 -28.53 -14.56
C THR A 90 -6.63 -27.71 -13.91
N ARG A 91 -5.39 -28.22 -13.98
CA ARG A 91 -4.21 -27.46 -13.55
C ARG A 91 -3.92 -26.31 -14.49
N LEU A 92 -3.70 -25.13 -13.91
CA LEU A 92 -3.26 -23.95 -14.65
C LEU A 92 -1.73 -24.00 -14.71
N ASN A 93 -1.19 -24.41 -15.87
CA ASN A 93 0.25 -24.39 -16.15
C ASN A 93 0.73 -22.94 -16.39
N ILE A 94 0.63 -22.09 -15.37
CA ILE A 94 1.22 -20.74 -15.41
C ILE A 94 2.60 -20.84 -14.77
N THR A 95 3.62 -20.82 -15.62
CA THR A 95 5.02 -20.84 -15.20
C THR A 95 5.39 -19.46 -14.61
N ARG A 96 5.95 -19.46 -13.40
CA ARG A 96 6.57 -18.27 -12.78
C ARG A 96 7.87 -17.89 -13.49
#